data_AF-A0A368YM72-F1
#
_entry.id   AF-A0A368YM72-F1
#
_cell.length_a   1.000
_cell.length_b   1.000
_cell.length_c   1.000
_cell.angle_alpha   90.00
_cell.angle_beta   90.00
_cell.angle_gamma   90.00
#
_symmetry.space_group_name_H-M   'P 1'
#
loop_
_entity.id
_entity.type
_entity.pdbx_description
1 polymer ?
#
loop_
_entity_poly.entity_id
_entity_poly.type
_entity_poly.pdbx_seq_one_letter_code
_entity_poly.pdbx_strand_id
1 'polypeptide(L)'
;MTQRLSISAIVFFVLMALLGVYFAYAAVQGPSGILRRVQLESETRDLIRQRDSLQAEVDQMRNLTHRLSDEYLDIDLLDERARDVLGLVRADEVIIR
;
A
#
# COMPACT_ATOMS: atom_id res chain seq x y z
N MET A 1 63.48 -30.98 -14.58
CA MET A 1 62.42 -31.76 -13.91
C MET A 1 61.08 -31.33 -14.49
N THR A 2 60.48 -32.14 -15.36
CA THR A 2 59.19 -31.81 -16.00
C THR A 2 58.05 -32.12 -15.04
N GLN A 3 57.54 -31.07 -14.39
CA GLN A 3 56.37 -31.15 -13.52
C GLN A 3 55.15 -31.44 -14.41
N ARG A 4 54.73 -32.70 -14.47
CA ARG A 4 53.50 -33.08 -15.17
C ARG A 4 52.33 -32.56 -14.33
N LEU A 5 51.72 -31.48 -14.77
CA LEU A 5 50.48 -30.97 -14.18
C LEU A 5 49.47 -32.12 -14.13
N SER A 6 49.05 -32.49 -12.92
CA SER A 6 48.07 -33.56 -12.75
C SER A 6 46.73 -33.05 -13.29
N ILE A 7 46.18 -33.73 -14.30
CA ILE A 7 44.89 -33.40 -14.91
C ILE A 7 43.80 -33.34 -13.83
N SER A 8 43.86 -34.21 -12.82
CA SER A 8 42.95 -34.20 -11.67
C SER A 8 43.00 -32.89 -10.87
N ALA A 9 44.19 -32.31 -10.70
CA ALA A 9 44.35 -31.05 -9.98
C ALA A 9 43.76 -29.89 -10.79
N ILE A 10 43.93 -29.89 -12.12
CA ILE A 10 43.33 -28.89 -13.00
C ILE A 10 41.79 -28.99 -12.95
N VAL A 11 41.24 -30.19 -13.09
CA VAL A 11 39.79 -30.42 -13.05
C VAL A 11 39.22 -29.99 -11.70
N PHE A 12 39.88 -30.35 -10.59
CA PHE A 12 39.46 -29.95 -9.25
C PHE A 12 39.45 -28.42 -9.10
N PHE A 13 40.50 -27.75 -9.59
CA PHE A 13 40.61 -26.29 -9.50
C PHE A 13 39.53 -25.59 -10.35
N VAL A 14 39.26 -26.08 -11.55
CA VAL A 14 38.19 -25.56 -12.42
C VAL A 14 36.83 -25.76 -11.76
N LEU A 15 36.57 -26.92 -11.15
CA LEU A 15 35.31 -27.20 -10.48
C LEU A 15 35.09 -26.27 -9.28
N MET A 16 36.13 -26.05 -8.46
CA MET A 16 36.09 -25.11 -7.35
C MET A 16 35.89 -23.66 -7.81
N ALA A 17 36.55 -23.26 -8.90
CA ALA A 17 36.36 -21.93 -9.48
C ALA A 17 34.92 -21.73 -9.98
N LEU A 18 34.35 -22.71 -10.68
CA LEU A 18 32.96 -22.67 -11.14
C LEU A 18 31.97 -22.60 -9.97
N LEU A 19 32.21 -23.37 -8.91
CA LEU A 19 31.41 -23.31 -7.68
C LEU A 19 31.47 -21.92 -7.05
N GLY A 20 32.68 -21.34 -6.94
CA GLY A 20 32.86 -19.99 -6.42
C GLY A 20 32.11 -18.92 -7.23
N VAL A 21 32.18 -19.00 -8.57
CA VAL A 21 31.43 -18.11 -9.46
C VAL A 21 29.92 -18.29 -9.29
N TYR A 22 29.42 -19.52 -9.19
CA TYR A 22 28.01 -19.79 -8.93
C TYR A 22 27.54 -19.18 -7.61
N PHE A 23 28.30 -19.35 -6.53
CA PHE A 23 27.97 -18.75 -5.24
C PHE A 23 28.04 -17.23 -5.25
N ALA A 24 29.02 -16.63 -5.94
CA ALA A 24 29.10 -15.18 -6.11
C ALA A 24 27.89 -14.64 -6.89
N TYR A 25 27.50 -15.32 -7.96
CA TYR A 25 26.29 -15.01 -8.72
C TYR A 25 25.03 -15.12 -7.86
N ALA A 26 24.87 -16.22 -7.13
CA ALA A 26 23.74 -16.47 -6.24
C ALA A 26 23.70 -15.50 -5.05
N ALA A 27 24.83 -14.99 -4.57
CA ALA A 27 24.87 -13.95 -3.54
C ALA A 27 24.38 -12.59 -4.06
N VAL A 28 24.67 -12.28 -5.33
CA VAL A 28 24.26 -11.02 -5.97
C VAL A 28 22.79 -11.05 -6.40
N GLN A 29 22.33 -12.14 -7.00
CA GLN A 29 20.98 -12.26 -7.57
C GLN A 29 20.00 -13.07 -6.70
N GLY A 30 20.46 -13.71 -5.64
CA GLY A 30 19.64 -14.58 -4.81
C GLY A 30 18.65 -13.83 -3.93
N PRO A 31 17.63 -14.53 -3.41
CA PRO A 31 16.58 -13.94 -2.56
C PRO A 31 17.10 -13.32 -1.26
N SER A 32 18.33 -13.65 -0.84
CA SER A 32 19.02 -13.07 0.33
C SER A 32 20.02 -11.95 -0.04
N GLY A 33 20.07 -11.53 -1.29
CA GLY A 33 20.98 -10.48 -1.77
C GLY A 33 20.67 -9.12 -1.14
N ILE A 34 21.70 -8.30 -0.94
CA ILE A 34 21.62 -6.96 -0.31
C ILE A 34 20.62 -6.05 -1.04
N LEU A 35 20.44 -6.25 -2.35
CA LEU A 35 19.52 -5.50 -3.21
C LEU A 35 18.04 -5.79 -2.93
N ARG A 36 17.69 -6.94 -2.32
CA ARG A 36 16.31 -7.30 -1.99
C ARG A 36 15.73 -6.38 -0.91
N ARG A 37 16.56 -5.90 0.02
CA ARG A 37 16.15 -4.97 1.09
C ARG A 37 15.67 -3.64 0.54
N VAL A 38 16.36 -3.11 -0.48
CA VAL A 38 15.99 -1.83 -1.11
C VAL A 38 14.66 -1.92 -1.86
N GLN A 39 14.42 -3.04 -2.56
CA GLN A 39 13.13 -3.28 -3.23
C GLN A 39 11.98 -3.44 -2.23
N LEU A 40 12.19 -4.25 -1.18
CA LEU A 40 11.21 -4.46 -0.11
C LEU A 40 10.87 -3.15 0.61
N GLU A 41 11.85 -2.30 0.90
CA GLU A 41 11.60 -1.00 1.53
C GLU A 41 10.79 -0.07 0.63
N SER A 42 11.03 -0.08 -0.69
CA SER A 42 10.24 0.71 -1.63
C SER A 42 8.79 0.24 -1.67
N GLU A 43 8.56 -1.05 -1.85
CA GLU A 43 7.21 -1.65 -1.86
C GLU A 43 6.49 -1.39 -0.54
N THR A 44 7.20 -1.49 0.59
CA THR A 44 6.64 -1.21 1.92
C THR A 44 6.21 0.25 2.06
N ARG A 45 7.03 1.21 1.59
CA ARG A 45 6.68 2.64 1.61
C ARG A 45 5.46 2.95 0.75
N ASP A 46 5.33 2.31 -0.41
CA ASP A 46 4.19 2.53 -1.30
C ASP A 46 2.89 1.96 -0.70
N LEU A 47 2.98 0.77 -0.09
CA LEU A 47 1.86 0.16 0.62
C LEU A 47 1.43 0.97 1.85
N ILE A 48 2.38 1.51 2.63
CA ILE A 48 2.06 2.38 3.77
C ILE A 48 1.31 3.63 3.30
N ARG A 49 1.78 4.28 2.22
CA ARG A 49 1.11 5.47 1.68
C ARG A 49 -0.33 5.18 1.24
N GLN A 50 -0.57 4.06 0.57
CA GLN A 50 -1.92 3.64 0.17
C GLN A 50 -2.81 3.33 1.38
N ARG A 51 -2.26 2.66 2.38
CA ARG A 51 -2.97 2.35 3.61
C ARG A 51 -3.38 3.61 4.35
N ASP A 52 -2.49 4.59 4.44
CA ASP A 52 -2.76 5.86 5.12
C ASP A 52 -3.80 6.70 4.37
N SER A 53 -3.78 6.71 3.03
CA SER A 53 -4.83 7.39 2.24
C SER A 53 -6.20 6.75 2.43
N LEU A 54 -6.27 5.41 2.41
CA LEU A 54 -7.52 4.68 2.65
C LEU A 54 -8.03 4.89 4.06
N GLN A 55 -7.14 4.92 5.05
CA GLN A 55 -7.50 5.18 6.44
C GLN A 55 -8.11 6.58 6.60
N ALA A 56 -7.54 7.59 5.95
CA ALA A 56 -8.08 8.95 5.95
C ALA A 56 -9.49 9.01 5.34
N GLU A 57 -9.75 8.27 4.26
CA GLU A 57 -11.07 8.18 3.63
C GLU A 57 -12.09 7.50 4.55
N VAL A 58 -11.70 6.39 5.20
CA VAL A 58 -12.52 5.71 6.20
C VAL A 58 -12.86 6.62 7.36
N ASP A 59 -11.91 7.40 7.86
CA ASP A 59 -12.14 8.31 8.97
C ASP A 59 -13.05 9.49 8.57
N GLN A 60 -12.92 9.99 7.34
CA GLN A 60 -13.86 10.97 6.79
C GLN A 60 -15.27 10.41 6.69
N MET A 61 -15.45 9.23 6.12
CA MET A 61 -16.76 8.57 6.01
C MET A 61 -17.36 8.29 7.38
N ARG A 62 -16.54 7.81 8.34
CA ARG A 62 -16.98 7.58 9.72
C ARG A 62 -17.49 8.87 10.37
N ASN A 63 -16.80 9.99 10.18
CA ASN A 63 -17.24 11.28 10.69
C ASN A 63 -18.57 11.72 10.05
N LEU A 64 -18.70 11.62 8.72
CA LEU A 64 -19.94 11.96 8.03
C LEU A 64 -21.12 11.10 8.53
N THR A 65 -20.92 9.79 8.64
CA THR A 65 -21.94 8.87 9.18
C THR A 65 -22.28 9.18 10.63
N HIS A 66 -21.28 9.50 11.46
CA HIS A 66 -21.50 9.88 12.84
C HIS A 66 -22.33 11.16 12.97
N ARG A 67 -22.09 12.15 12.11
CA ARG A 67 -22.87 13.40 12.05
C ARG A 67 -24.29 13.21 11.53
N LEU A 68 -24.53 12.13 10.79
CA LEU A 68 -25.86 11.72 10.34
C LEU A 68 -26.56 10.78 11.33
N SER A 69 -25.94 10.48 12.49
CA SER A 69 -26.57 9.65 13.51
C SER A 69 -27.60 10.43 14.32
N ASP A 70 -28.65 9.76 14.80
CA ASP A 70 -29.77 10.36 15.56
C ASP A 70 -29.34 11.23 16.76
N GLU A 71 -28.17 10.96 17.34
CA GLU A 71 -27.66 11.72 18.49
C GLU A 71 -27.06 13.09 18.09
N TYR A 72 -26.66 13.25 16.81
CA TYR A 72 -26.04 14.47 16.27
C TYR A 72 -26.81 15.12 15.12
N LEU A 73 -27.83 14.44 14.58
CA LEU A 73 -28.61 14.88 13.45
C LEU A 73 -29.81 15.72 13.92
N ASP A 74 -29.73 17.03 13.73
CA ASP A 74 -30.82 17.95 14.02
C ASP A 74 -31.90 17.88 12.92
N ILE A 75 -33.00 17.20 13.22
CA ILE A 75 -34.13 16.98 12.30
C ILE A 75 -34.83 18.28 11.95
N ASP A 76 -34.87 19.27 12.86
CA ASP A 76 -35.51 20.56 12.59
C ASP A 76 -34.69 21.34 11.55
N LEU A 77 -33.36 21.31 11.67
CA LEU A 77 -32.45 21.92 10.70
C LEU A 77 -32.49 21.23 9.32
N LEU A 78 -32.73 19.92 9.30
CA LEU A 78 -32.97 19.17 8.06
C LEU A 78 -34.30 19.54 7.41
N ASP A 79 -35.37 19.71 8.19
CA ASP A 79 -36.66 20.16 7.68
C ASP A 79 -36.53 21.55 7.06
N GLU A 80 -35.90 22.51 7.75
CA GLU A 80 -35.62 23.84 7.20
C GLU A 80 -34.84 23.77 5.88
N ARG A 81 -33.77 22.96 5.82
CA ARG A 81 -32.99 22.77 4.59
C ARG A 81 -33.76 22.07 3.48
N ALA A 82 -34.65 21.14 3.81
CA ALA A 82 -35.53 20.49 2.84
C ALA A 82 -36.56 21.49 2.28
N ARG A 83 -37.12 22.37 3.11
CA ARG A 83 -38.04 23.44 2.66
C ARG A 83 -37.32 24.46 1.76
N ASP A 84 -36.11 24.89 2.13
CA ASP A 84 -35.30 25.86 1.38
C ASP A 84 -34.80 25.30 0.04
N VAL A 85 -34.28 24.07 0.03
CA VAL A 85 -33.67 23.47 -1.18
C VAL A 85 -34.71 22.83 -2.09
N LEU A 86 -35.67 22.08 -1.54
CA LEU A 86 -36.65 21.31 -2.32
C LEU A 86 -37.97 22.06 -2.51
N GLY A 87 -38.14 23.25 -1.90
CA GLY A 87 -39.42 23.96 -1.92
C GLY A 87 -40.54 23.17 -1.26
N LEU A 88 -40.19 22.23 -0.36
CA LEU A 88 -41.16 21.44 0.38
C LEU A 88 -41.98 22.39 1.26
N VAL A 89 -43.27 22.50 0.96
CA VAL A 89 -44.23 23.26 1.75
C VAL A 89 -45.38 22.30 2.03
N ARG A 90 -45.86 22.33 3.27
CA ARG A 90 -47.01 21.51 3.67
C ARG A 90 -48.21 21.90 2.80
N ALA A 91 -49.07 20.95 2.45
CA ALA A 91 -50.20 21.20 1.53
C ALA A 91 -51.15 22.33 2.00
N ASP A 92 -51.05 22.71 3.27
CA ASP A 92 -51.79 23.71 4.02
C ASP A 92 -51.05 25.05 4.26
N GLU A 93 -49.82 25.23 3.78
CA GLU A 93 -49.02 26.46 3.98
C GLU A 93 -48.99 27.34 2.70
N VAL A 94 -49.30 28.64 2.83
CA VAL A 94 -49.30 29.63 1.72
C VAL A 94 -48.12 30.60 1.89
N ILE A 95 -47.25 30.68 0.88
CA ILE A 95 -46.15 31.66 0.85
C ILE A 95 -46.73 33.04 0.52
N ILE A 96 -46.68 33.97 1.48
CA ILE A 96 -47.01 35.39 1.25
C ILE A 96 -45.69 36.12 0.96
N ARG A 97 -45.61 36.74 -0.22
CA ARG A 97 -44.46 37.51 -0.70
C ARG A 97 -44.57 38.99 -0.31
#